data_AF-A0A2D4FQ84-F1
#
_entry.id   AF-A0A2D4FQ84-F1
#
_cell.length_a   1.000
_cell.length_b   1.000
_cell.length_c   1.000
_cell.angle_alpha   90.00
_cell.angle_beta   90.00
_cell.angle_gamma   90.00
#
_symmetry.space_group_name_H-M   'P 1'
#
loop_
_entity.id
_entity.type
_entity.pdbx_description
1 polymer ?
#
loop_
_entity_poly.entity_id
_entity_poly.type
_entity_poly.pdbx_seq_one_letter_code
_entity_poly.pdbx_strand_id
1 'polypeptide(L)'
;VPSSSMMLYSLHGPFTSPVCSFSTNPGKSSIAPFRNLKRPLQFLGLFEVSLCHVTHIPAYKVTGEKNEEQVLNAIEAYTEHRQDITSRALNILFDIVRIERCTQLLRALKLVITALKCHKYDKNIQVTGSAALFYLTNSEYRPQQSTRLRQQVIQVVLNGMESYQEVTVQRNCCLTLCNFSIPEELEFQYRRVNELLLNILNPTRQDESIQRIAVHLCNALVCQVDNDHKEAVGRMGFVMTMLRLIQKKLGDKICDQVMEFSWSALWNITDETPSNCEMFLNYNGMKLFLECLKEFP
;
A
#
# COMPACT_ATOMS: atom_id res chain seq x y z
N VAL A 1 20.10 -28.28 5.63
CA VAL A 1 19.26 -29.33 6.26
C VAL A 1 19.15 -28.95 7.74
N PRO A 2 17.95 -28.93 8.37
CA PRO A 2 16.73 -29.65 7.98
C PRO A 2 15.60 -28.72 7.49
N SER A 3 14.94 -29.00 6.36
CA SER A 3 13.77 -29.88 6.16
C SER A 3 12.51 -29.52 6.95
N SER A 4 11.49 -29.02 6.25
CA SER A 4 10.06 -29.23 6.50
C SER A 4 9.30 -28.83 5.21
N SER A 5 9.14 -29.79 4.29
CA SER A 5 7.85 -30.42 3.96
C SER A 5 6.90 -29.54 3.13
N MET A 6 7.22 -29.44 1.84
CA MET A 6 6.31 -28.97 0.79
C MET A 6 5.45 -30.17 0.35
N MET A 7 4.21 -30.24 0.83
CA MET A 7 3.23 -31.23 0.36
C MET A 7 2.65 -30.82 -0.98
N LEU A 8 2.93 -31.66 -2.00
CA LEU A 8 2.20 -31.75 -3.25
C LEU A 8 0.83 -32.42 -3.00
N TYR A 9 -0.26 -31.77 -3.42
CA TYR A 9 -1.49 -32.46 -3.79
C TYR A 9 -2.04 -31.90 -5.12
N SER A 10 -1.84 -32.73 -6.15
CA SER A 10 -2.74 -33.15 -7.24
C SER A 10 -3.82 -32.20 -7.78
N LEU A 11 -3.61 -31.79 -9.04
CA LEU A 11 -4.51 -31.88 -10.19
C LEU A 11 -6.03 -31.78 -9.95
N HIS A 12 -6.64 -30.64 -10.32
CA HIS A 12 -7.93 -30.59 -11.02
C HIS A 12 -7.82 -29.59 -12.19
N GLY A 13 -8.38 -29.97 -13.34
CA GLY A 13 -8.21 -29.33 -14.65
C GLY A 13 -8.79 -27.92 -14.80
N PRO A 14 -8.80 -27.37 -16.03
CA PRO A 14 -9.08 -25.97 -16.27
C PRO A 14 -10.57 -25.69 -16.07
N PHE A 15 -10.94 -25.06 -14.96
CA PHE A 15 -12.21 -24.37 -14.88
C PHE A 15 -12.10 -23.08 -15.71
N THR A 16 -12.38 -23.20 -17.00
CA THR A 16 -12.85 -22.07 -17.80
C THR A 16 -14.17 -21.59 -17.18
N SER A 17 -14.07 -20.61 -16.29
CA SER A 17 -15.26 -19.89 -15.82
C SER A 17 -15.95 -19.29 -17.06
N PRO A 18 -17.24 -19.54 -17.30
CA PRO A 18 -17.92 -18.91 -18.40
C PRO A 18 -17.95 -17.40 -18.10
N VAL A 19 -17.38 -16.61 -19.01
CA VAL A 19 -17.63 -15.17 -19.07
C VAL A 19 -19.14 -15.01 -19.02
N CYS A 20 -19.68 -14.45 -17.93
CA CYS A 20 -21.11 -14.23 -17.78
C CYS A 20 -21.56 -13.33 -18.95
N SER A 21 -22.09 -13.94 -20.00
CA SER A 21 -22.63 -13.22 -21.15
C SER A 21 -23.98 -12.65 -20.76
N PHE A 22 -23.94 -11.51 -20.04
CA PHE A 22 -25.14 -10.74 -19.78
C PHE A 22 -25.73 -10.31 -21.12
N SER A 23 -26.88 -10.87 -21.49
CA SER A 23 -27.56 -10.46 -22.73
C SER A 23 -27.98 -9.00 -22.58
N THR A 24 -27.46 -8.15 -23.47
CA THR A 24 -27.86 -6.73 -23.56
C THR A 24 -29.20 -6.57 -24.28
N ASN A 25 -29.85 -7.65 -24.72
CA ASN A 25 -31.11 -7.58 -25.45
C ASN A 25 -32.27 -7.12 -24.53
N PRO A 26 -32.90 -5.96 -24.79
CA PRO A 26 -34.05 -5.48 -24.04
C PRO A 26 -35.15 -6.52 -23.86
N GLY A 27 -35.53 -7.25 -24.91
CA GLY A 27 -36.67 -8.18 -24.88
C GLY A 27 -36.50 -9.34 -23.90
N LYS A 28 -35.26 -9.64 -23.48
CA LYS A 28 -34.96 -10.67 -22.48
C LYS A 28 -34.77 -10.12 -21.07
N SER A 29 -35.04 -8.82 -20.85
CA SER A 29 -34.71 -8.18 -19.58
C SER A 29 -35.50 -8.74 -18.40
N SER A 30 -34.81 -8.95 -17.28
CA SER A 30 -35.46 -9.27 -16.00
C SER A 30 -36.12 -8.04 -15.35
N ILE A 31 -35.83 -6.83 -15.85
CA ILE A 31 -36.45 -5.58 -15.38
C ILE A 31 -37.60 -5.26 -16.33
N ALA A 32 -38.84 -5.53 -15.89
CA ALA A 32 -40.02 -5.48 -16.77
C ALA A 32 -40.16 -4.19 -17.59
N PRO A 33 -39.95 -2.97 -17.04
CA PRO A 33 -39.97 -1.74 -17.82
C PRO A 33 -38.95 -1.69 -18.97
N PHE A 34 -37.82 -2.39 -18.84
CA PHE A 34 -36.76 -2.36 -19.86
C PHE A 34 -36.99 -3.31 -21.03
N ARG A 35 -38.01 -4.18 -20.97
CA ARG A 35 -38.36 -5.08 -22.08
C ARG A 35 -38.81 -4.35 -23.34
N ASN A 36 -39.35 -3.14 -23.16
CA ASN A 36 -39.88 -2.31 -24.24
C ASN A 36 -38.82 -1.37 -24.85
N LEU A 37 -37.56 -1.42 -24.38
CA LEU A 37 -36.52 -0.59 -24.97
C LEU A 37 -36.21 -1.05 -26.40
N LYS A 38 -36.13 -0.10 -27.34
CA LYS A 38 -35.75 -0.39 -28.74
C LYS A 38 -34.28 -0.77 -28.89
N ARG A 39 -33.43 -0.36 -27.95
CA ARG A 39 -31.98 -0.58 -27.93
C ARG A 39 -31.48 -0.72 -26.48
N PRO A 40 -30.38 -1.46 -26.23
CA PRO A 40 -29.72 -1.45 -24.93
C PRO A 40 -29.32 -0.04 -24.49
N LEU A 41 -29.30 0.17 -23.19
CA LEU A 41 -28.76 1.37 -22.56
C LEU A 41 -27.23 1.39 -22.68
N GLN A 42 -26.65 2.57 -22.85
CA GLN A 42 -25.18 2.72 -22.82
C GLN A 42 -24.65 2.55 -21.40
N PHE A 43 -25.36 3.12 -20.43
CA PHE A 43 -25.02 3.09 -19.03
C PHE A 43 -26.28 2.97 -18.19
N LEU A 44 -26.22 2.20 -17.10
CA LEU A 44 -27.27 2.12 -16.10
C LEU A 44 -26.66 2.09 -14.70
N GLY A 45 -27.00 3.10 -13.89
CA GLY A 45 -26.56 3.20 -12.51
C GLY A 45 -27.48 2.41 -11.58
N LEU A 46 -27.01 1.31 -11.00
CA LEU A 46 -27.75 0.50 -10.01
C LEU A 46 -26.94 0.30 -8.71
N PHE A 47 -25.98 1.17 -8.43
CA PHE A 47 -25.23 1.10 -7.18
C PHE A 47 -26.17 1.34 -5.98
N GLU A 48 -26.13 0.45 -4.99
CA GLU A 48 -27.06 0.41 -3.85
C GLU A 48 -28.54 0.26 -4.23
N VAL A 49 -28.80 -0.32 -5.40
CA VAL A 49 -30.15 -0.67 -5.84
C VAL A 49 -30.22 -2.18 -6.00
N SER A 50 -31.15 -2.83 -5.30
CA SER A 50 -31.32 -4.30 -5.32
C SER A 50 -31.45 -4.90 -6.73
N LEU A 51 -31.91 -4.09 -7.69
CA LEU A 51 -31.96 -4.44 -9.11
C LEU A 51 -30.59 -4.77 -9.72
N CYS A 52 -29.46 -4.38 -9.13
CA CYS A 52 -28.14 -4.74 -9.65
C CYS A 52 -27.86 -6.25 -9.59
N HIS A 53 -28.59 -6.99 -8.73
CA HIS A 53 -28.44 -8.43 -8.58
C HIS A 53 -29.17 -9.25 -9.65
N VAL A 54 -30.11 -8.64 -10.39
CA VAL A 54 -30.88 -9.35 -11.42
C VAL A 54 -29.99 -9.76 -12.59
N THR A 55 -30.47 -10.72 -13.39
CA THR A 55 -29.80 -11.16 -14.62
C THR A 55 -30.39 -10.41 -15.83
N HIS A 56 -29.72 -10.43 -16.98
CA HIS A 56 -30.24 -9.83 -18.22
C HIS A 56 -30.61 -8.34 -18.07
N ILE A 57 -29.64 -7.53 -17.64
CA ILE A 57 -29.78 -6.07 -17.61
C ILE A 57 -29.41 -5.55 -19.01
N PRO A 58 -30.31 -4.89 -19.76
CA PRO A 58 -30.08 -4.51 -21.15
C PRO A 58 -29.27 -3.21 -21.22
N ALA A 59 -28.05 -3.24 -20.70
CA ALA A 59 -27.13 -2.12 -20.67
C ALA A 59 -25.69 -2.59 -20.93
N TYR A 60 -24.90 -1.80 -21.64
CA TYR A 60 -23.49 -2.10 -21.91
C TYR A 60 -22.60 -1.90 -20.68
N LYS A 61 -22.92 -0.90 -19.84
CA LYS A 61 -22.20 -0.64 -18.59
C LYS A 61 -23.20 -0.52 -17.45
N VAL A 62 -23.02 -1.33 -16.41
CA VAL A 62 -23.89 -1.36 -15.23
C VAL A 62 -23.05 -1.11 -14.00
N THR A 63 -23.44 -0.15 -13.16
CA THR A 63 -22.86 -0.01 -11.82
C THR A 63 -23.70 -0.78 -10.80
N GLY A 64 -23.09 -1.22 -9.71
CA GLY A 64 -23.77 -2.06 -8.72
C GLY A 64 -22.78 -2.66 -7.74
N GLU A 65 -23.27 -3.52 -6.87
CA GLU A 65 -22.49 -4.22 -5.84
C GLU A 65 -22.46 -5.74 -6.03
N LYS A 66 -23.01 -6.26 -7.14
CA LYS A 66 -23.11 -7.71 -7.37
C LYS A 66 -21.75 -8.39 -7.58
N ASN A 67 -20.83 -7.72 -8.27
CA ASN A 67 -19.56 -8.31 -8.69
C ASN A 67 -18.49 -7.23 -8.98
N GLU A 68 -17.26 -7.68 -9.19
CA GLU A 68 -16.10 -6.83 -9.49
C GLU A 68 -16.37 -5.85 -10.65
N GLU A 69 -16.95 -6.31 -11.77
CA GLU A 69 -17.21 -5.44 -12.92
C GLU A 69 -18.16 -4.28 -12.58
N GLN A 70 -19.24 -4.56 -11.86
CA GLN A 70 -20.21 -3.55 -11.43
C GLN A 70 -19.59 -2.54 -10.46
N VAL A 71 -18.73 -3.00 -9.54
CA VAL A 71 -18.03 -2.16 -8.57
C VAL A 71 -17.00 -1.27 -9.26
N LEU A 72 -16.20 -1.82 -10.18
CA LEU A 72 -15.25 -1.04 -10.98
C LEU A 72 -15.96 -0.02 -11.87
N ASN A 73 -17.10 -0.38 -12.46
CA ASN A 73 -17.95 0.56 -13.20
C ASN A 73 -18.45 1.70 -12.30
N ALA A 74 -18.80 1.41 -11.04
CA ALA A 74 -19.25 2.42 -10.08
C ALA A 74 -18.11 3.39 -9.73
N ILE A 75 -16.92 2.87 -9.38
CA ILE A 75 -15.76 3.72 -9.07
C ILE A 75 -15.43 4.61 -10.27
N GLU A 76 -15.37 4.04 -11.47
CA GLU A 76 -15.06 4.79 -12.69
C GLU A 76 -16.10 5.87 -13.02
N ALA A 77 -17.38 5.60 -12.84
CA ALA A 77 -18.45 6.54 -13.18
C ALA A 77 -18.60 7.67 -12.15
N TYR A 78 -18.27 7.41 -10.88
CA TYR A 78 -18.66 8.28 -9.77
C TYR A 78 -17.48 9.02 -9.12
N THR A 79 -16.23 8.61 -9.38
CA THR A 79 -15.04 9.22 -8.76
C THR A 79 -15.02 10.74 -8.89
N GLU A 80 -15.30 11.34 -10.04
CA GLU A 80 -15.11 12.79 -10.19
C GLU A 80 -16.17 13.65 -9.47
N HIS A 81 -17.37 13.11 -9.23
CA HIS A 81 -18.53 13.94 -8.88
C HIS A 81 -19.34 13.44 -7.68
N ARG A 82 -19.12 12.21 -7.20
CA ARG A 82 -19.95 11.57 -6.17
C ARG A 82 -19.08 10.84 -5.15
N GLN A 83 -18.34 11.62 -4.35
CA GLN A 83 -17.40 11.12 -3.34
C GLN A 83 -18.01 10.05 -2.42
N ASP A 84 -19.25 10.22 -1.97
CA ASP A 84 -19.88 9.28 -1.04
C ASP A 84 -20.09 7.89 -1.69
N ILE A 85 -20.47 7.87 -2.97
CA ILE A 85 -20.63 6.63 -3.72
C ILE A 85 -19.26 6.00 -3.98
N THR A 86 -18.27 6.81 -4.35
CA THR A 86 -16.89 6.34 -4.57
C THR A 86 -16.31 5.70 -3.31
N SER A 87 -16.49 6.32 -2.15
CA SER A 87 -16.05 5.78 -0.86
C SER A 87 -16.66 4.40 -0.60
N ARG A 88 -17.97 4.23 -0.79
CA ARG A 88 -18.65 2.95 -0.59
C ARG A 88 -18.26 1.91 -1.64
N ALA A 89 -18.13 2.29 -2.91
CA ALA A 89 -17.68 1.39 -3.96
C ALA A 89 -16.24 0.92 -3.74
N LEU A 90 -15.35 1.80 -3.24
CA LEU A 90 -13.99 1.43 -2.84
C LEU A 90 -13.97 0.44 -1.66
N ASN A 91 -14.89 0.58 -0.70
CA ASN A 91 -15.00 -0.38 0.41
C ASN A 91 -15.34 -1.79 -0.12
N ILE A 92 -16.29 -1.90 -1.05
CA ILE A 92 -16.63 -3.19 -1.66
C ILE A 92 -15.46 -3.72 -2.48
N LEU A 93 -14.76 -2.87 -3.23
CA LEU A 93 -13.56 -3.28 -3.96
C LEU A 93 -12.48 -3.79 -3.01
N PHE A 94 -12.25 -3.11 -1.89
CA PHE A 94 -11.31 -3.53 -0.85
C PHE A 94 -11.64 -4.93 -0.33
N ASP A 95 -12.91 -5.21 -0.04
CA ASP A 95 -13.34 -6.54 0.40
C ASP A 95 -13.09 -7.60 -0.67
N ILE A 96 -13.38 -7.30 -1.94
CA ILE A 96 -13.11 -8.19 -3.07
C ILE A 96 -11.62 -8.51 -3.18
N VAL A 97 -10.74 -7.50 -3.22
CA VAL A 97 -9.29 -7.72 -3.44
C VAL A 97 -8.59 -8.35 -2.24
N ARG A 98 -9.20 -8.26 -1.05
CA ARG A 98 -8.70 -8.87 0.18
C ARG A 98 -9.04 -10.35 0.28
N ILE A 99 -10.21 -10.75 -0.19
CA ILE A 99 -10.77 -12.10 0.01
C ILE A 99 -10.62 -12.97 -1.24
N GLU A 100 -10.74 -12.36 -2.42
CA GLU A 100 -10.81 -13.04 -3.70
C GLU A 100 -9.68 -12.58 -4.63
N ARG A 101 -9.40 -13.38 -5.67
CA ARG A 101 -8.43 -13.01 -6.70
C ARG A 101 -9.06 -11.98 -7.65
N CYS A 102 -8.54 -10.76 -7.63
CA CYS A 102 -8.97 -9.72 -8.57
C CYS A 102 -8.66 -10.10 -10.02
N THR A 103 -9.67 -10.06 -10.89
CA THR A 103 -9.55 -10.46 -12.31
C THR A 103 -9.14 -9.29 -13.21
N GLN A 104 -9.62 -8.08 -12.91
CA GLN A 104 -9.31 -6.85 -13.64
C GLN A 104 -8.31 -5.96 -12.88
N LEU A 105 -7.22 -6.56 -12.41
CA LEU A 105 -6.23 -5.91 -11.55
C LEU A 105 -5.78 -4.52 -12.07
N LEU A 106 -5.34 -4.44 -13.33
CA LEU A 106 -4.82 -3.17 -13.87
C LEU A 106 -5.87 -2.06 -13.91
N ARG A 107 -7.13 -2.43 -14.10
CA ARG A 107 -8.26 -1.50 -14.06
C ARG A 107 -8.53 -1.07 -12.62
N ALA A 108 -8.62 -2.02 -11.69
CA ALA A 108 -8.78 -1.75 -10.27
C ALA A 108 -7.70 -0.82 -9.73
N LEU A 109 -6.42 -1.12 -10.00
CA LEU A 109 -5.29 -0.33 -9.55
C LEU A 109 -5.33 1.11 -10.09
N LYS A 110 -5.62 1.29 -11.39
CA LYS A 110 -5.78 2.63 -11.99
C LYS A 110 -6.93 3.41 -11.35
N LEU A 111 -8.06 2.76 -11.10
CA LEU A 111 -9.23 3.41 -10.49
C LEU A 111 -8.96 3.83 -9.04
N VAL A 112 -8.29 2.98 -8.24
CA VAL A 112 -7.87 3.33 -6.88
C VAL A 112 -6.89 4.51 -6.87
N ILE A 113 -5.89 4.51 -7.78
CA ILE A 113 -4.96 5.64 -7.96
C ILE A 113 -5.74 6.93 -8.29
N THR A 114 -6.69 6.87 -9.22
CA THR A 114 -7.49 8.04 -9.60
C THR A 114 -8.33 8.54 -8.44
N ALA A 115 -8.99 7.65 -7.70
CA ALA A 115 -9.82 8.03 -6.56
C ALA A 115 -9.01 8.69 -5.44
N LEU A 116 -7.84 8.13 -5.10
CA LEU A 116 -6.94 8.71 -4.09
C LEU A 116 -6.37 10.08 -4.52
N LYS A 117 -6.12 10.29 -5.82
CA LYS A 117 -5.69 11.59 -6.35
C LYS A 117 -6.81 12.62 -6.35
N CYS A 118 -8.01 12.22 -6.75
CA CYS A 118 -9.19 13.08 -6.84
C CYS A 118 -9.64 13.54 -5.44
N HIS A 119 -9.68 12.60 -4.49
CA HIS A 119 -10.21 12.83 -3.13
C HIS A 119 -9.11 12.85 -2.08
N LYS A 120 -8.12 13.72 -2.26
CA LYS A 120 -6.98 13.86 -1.33
C LYS A 120 -7.38 14.23 0.10
N TYR A 121 -8.53 14.87 0.31
CA TYR A 121 -9.01 15.33 1.62
C TYR A 121 -10.15 14.49 2.20
N ASP A 122 -10.57 13.42 1.51
CA ASP A 122 -11.57 12.49 2.04
C ASP A 122 -10.89 11.36 2.82
N LYS A 123 -11.01 11.41 4.13
CA LYS A 123 -10.41 10.42 5.04
C LYS A 123 -10.83 8.98 4.72
N ASN A 124 -12.11 8.74 4.42
CA ASN A 124 -12.60 7.39 4.19
C ASN A 124 -12.01 6.80 2.91
N ILE A 125 -11.97 7.61 1.84
CA ILE A 125 -11.35 7.21 0.57
C ILE A 125 -9.85 6.95 0.75
N GLN A 126 -9.16 7.76 1.54
CA GLN A 126 -7.71 7.59 1.77
C GLN A 126 -7.41 6.35 2.60
N VAL A 127 -8.17 6.09 3.66
CA VAL A 127 -8.03 4.87 4.48
C VAL A 127 -8.30 3.61 3.64
N THR A 128 -9.43 3.54 2.96
CA THR A 128 -9.81 2.35 2.19
C THR A 128 -8.97 2.18 0.92
N GLY A 129 -8.72 3.26 0.18
CA GLY A 129 -7.93 3.22 -1.03
C GLY A 129 -6.48 2.82 -0.76
N SER A 130 -5.85 3.34 0.30
CA SER A 130 -4.49 2.91 0.69
C SER A 130 -4.46 1.44 1.12
N ALA A 131 -5.49 0.94 1.79
CA ALA A 131 -5.61 -0.48 2.13
C ALA A 131 -5.77 -1.36 0.87
N ALA A 132 -6.58 -0.93 -0.09
CA ALA A 132 -6.75 -1.63 -1.36
C ALA A 132 -5.45 -1.66 -2.18
N LEU A 133 -4.66 -0.58 -2.17
CA LEU A 133 -3.36 -0.54 -2.85
C LEU A 133 -2.42 -1.65 -2.36
N PHE A 134 -2.35 -1.90 -1.05
CA PHE A 134 -1.51 -2.96 -0.49
C PHE A 134 -1.81 -4.34 -1.12
N TYR A 135 -3.09 -4.70 -1.26
CA TYR A 135 -3.49 -5.97 -1.89
C TYR A 135 -3.25 -5.96 -3.40
N LEU A 136 -3.56 -4.85 -4.07
CA LEU A 136 -3.41 -4.69 -5.52
C LEU A 136 -1.95 -4.61 -5.98
N THR A 137 -0.99 -4.40 -5.07
CA THR A 137 0.46 -4.40 -5.37
C THR A 137 1.22 -5.62 -4.88
N ASN A 138 0.52 -6.67 -4.46
CA ASN A 138 1.16 -7.93 -4.08
C ASN A 138 2.09 -8.45 -5.19
N SER A 139 3.19 -9.11 -4.82
CA SER A 139 4.27 -9.54 -5.71
C SER A 139 3.79 -10.44 -6.86
N GLU A 140 2.72 -11.22 -6.65
CA GLU A 140 2.08 -12.06 -7.66
C GLU A 140 1.56 -11.26 -8.87
N TYR A 141 1.22 -9.99 -8.65
CA TYR A 141 0.67 -9.10 -9.66
C TYR A 141 1.72 -8.24 -10.36
N ARG A 142 2.97 -8.26 -9.87
CA ARG A 142 4.09 -7.48 -10.41
C ARG A 142 4.30 -7.64 -11.92
N PRO A 143 4.21 -8.84 -12.53
CA PRO A 143 4.42 -9.01 -13.98
C PRO A 143 3.43 -8.23 -14.86
N GLN A 144 2.25 -7.90 -14.33
CA GLN A 144 1.22 -7.17 -15.07
C GLN A 144 1.44 -5.64 -15.02
N GLN A 145 2.23 -5.15 -14.06
CA GLN A 145 2.36 -3.73 -13.75
C GLN A 145 3.57 -3.12 -14.45
N SER A 146 3.34 -2.11 -15.28
CA SER A 146 4.44 -1.34 -15.87
C SER A 146 5.18 -0.52 -14.80
N THR A 147 6.45 -0.21 -15.05
CA THR A 147 7.25 0.68 -14.18
C THR A 147 6.55 2.02 -13.95
N ARG A 148 5.92 2.59 -14.98
CA ARG A 148 5.14 3.83 -14.87
C ARG A 148 3.96 3.70 -13.90
N LEU A 149 3.24 2.58 -13.93
CA LEU A 149 2.11 2.34 -13.03
C LEU A 149 2.59 2.18 -11.58
N ARG A 150 3.69 1.45 -11.37
CA ARG A 150 4.33 1.28 -10.04
C ARG A 150 4.77 2.63 -9.45
N GLN A 151 5.41 3.48 -10.25
CA GLN A 151 5.77 4.84 -9.84
C GLN A 151 4.55 5.69 -9.46
N GLN A 152 3.42 5.54 -10.18
CA GLN A 152 2.17 6.22 -9.81
C GLN A 152 1.61 5.74 -8.47
N VAL A 153 1.72 4.45 -8.15
CA VAL A 153 1.34 3.93 -6.84
C VAL A 153 2.21 4.56 -5.75
N ILE A 154 3.54 4.51 -5.91
CA ILE A 154 4.49 5.09 -4.94
C ILE A 154 4.17 6.56 -4.71
N GLN A 155 3.94 7.36 -5.76
CA GLN A 155 3.57 8.77 -5.62
C GLN A 155 2.29 8.97 -4.79
N VAL A 156 1.25 8.18 -5.05
CA VAL A 156 -0.03 8.31 -4.31
C VAL A 156 0.11 7.88 -2.87
N VAL A 157 0.86 6.81 -2.60
CA VAL A 157 1.19 6.33 -1.25
C VAL A 157 1.87 7.45 -0.46
N LEU A 158 2.89 8.10 -1.03
CA LEU A 158 3.60 9.20 -0.37
C LEU A 158 2.72 10.44 -0.18
N ASN A 159 1.85 10.77 -1.16
CA ASN A 159 0.87 11.85 -0.99
C ASN A 159 -0.06 11.59 0.22
N GLY A 160 -0.50 10.35 0.39
CA GLY A 160 -1.32 9.92 1.52
C GLY A 160 -0.58 10.07 2.86
N MET A 161 0.69 9.66 2.90
CA MET A 161 1.55 9.79 4.10
C MET A 161 1.84 11.25 4.48
N GLU A 162 1.91 12.16 3.52
CA GLU A 162 2.04 13.60 3.81
C GLU A 162 0.75 14.17 4.39
N SER A 163 -0.37 13.81 3.77
CA SER A 163 -1.68 14.42 4.07
C SER A 163 -2.31 13.87 5.35
N TYR A 164 -2.04 12.61 5.72
CA TYR A 164 -2.69 11.93 6.84
C TYR A 164 -1.68 11.35 7.82
N GLN A 165 -1.60 11.94 9.00
CA GLN A 165 -0.72 11.46 10.08
C GLN A 165 -1.34 10.31 10.90
N GLU A 166 -2.53 9.84 10.55
CA GLU A 166 -3.24 8.75 11.22
C GLU A 166 -2.53 7.40 11.01
N VAL A 167 -2.43 6.62 12.09
CA VAL A 167 -1.69 5.34 12.11
C VAL A 167 -2.15 4.40 11.00
N THR A 168 -3.46 4.30 10.76
CA THR A 168 -4.02 3.38 9.76
C THR A 168 -3.53 3.68 8.34
N VAL A 169 -3.60 4.95 7.91
CA VAL A 169 -3.13 5.34 6.56
C VAL A 169 -1.63 5.14 6.46
N GLN A 170 -0.88 5.59 7.46
CA GLN A 170 0.57 5.46 7.48
C GLN A 170 1.00 3.98 7.43
N ARG A 171 0.35 3.09 8.18
CA ARG A 171 0.60 1.65 8.16
C ARG A 171 0.30 1.03 6.79
N ASN A 172 -0.86 1.33 6.21
CA ASN A 172 -1.23 0.83 4.88
C ASN A 172 -0.21 1.29 3.82
N CYS A 173 0.21 2.55 3.88
CA CYS A 173 1.19 3.12 2.99
C CYS A 173 2.56 2.45 3.14
N CYS A 174 3.07 2.29 4.36
CA CYS A 174 4.33 1.61 4.62
C CYS A 174 4.31 0.14 4.15
N LEU A 175 3.24 -0.61 4.44
CA LEU A 175 3.08 -1.98 3.95
C LEU A 175 3.04 -2.04 2.42
N THR A 176 2.41 -1.05 1.78
CA THR A 176 2.39 -0.93 0.31
C THR A 176 3.81 -0.69 -0.23
N LEU A 177 4.62 0.14 0.43
CA LEU A 177 6.02 0.39 0.02
C LEU A 177 6.88 -0.88 0.13
N CYS A 178 6.63 -1.74 1.13
CA CYS A 178 7.33 -3.03 1.26
C CYS A 178 7.11 -4.00 0.09
N ASN A 179 6.10 -3.78 -0.76
CA ASN A 179 5.87 -4.63 -1.93
C ASN A 179 6.78 -4.28 -3.13
N PHE A 180 7.56 -3.19 -3.05
CA PHE A 180 8.45 -2.74 -4.11
C PHE A 180 9.91 -3.10 -3.81
N SER A 181 10.75 -3.18 -4.85
CA SER A 181 12.20 -3.33 -4.67
C SER A 181 12.79 -2.03 -4.10
N ILE A 182 13.49 -2.14 -2.96
CA ILE A 182 14.10 -1.04 -2.24
C ILE A 182 15.62 -1.25 -2.27
N PRO A 183 16.43 -0.23 -2.65
CA PRO A 183 16.02 1.15 -2.92
C PRO A 183 15.56 1.44 -4.36
N GLU A 184 15.72 0.51 -5.30
CA GLU A 184 15.72 0.81 -6.74
C GLU A 184 14.42 1.42 -7.26
N GLU A 185 13.25 0.95 -6.80
CA GLU A 185 11.97 1.49 -7.27
C GLU A 185 11.58 2.78 -6.57
N LEU A 186 12.20 3.11 -5.44
CA LEU A 186 11.91 4.27 -4.61
C LEU A 186 12.89 5.43 -4.86
N GLU A 187 13.98 5.18 -5.61
CA GLU A 187 15.06 6.12 -5.89
C GLU A 187 14.55 7.49 -6.37
N PHE A 188 13.59 7.50 -7.30
CA PHE A 188 13.00 8.73 -7.85
C PHE A 188 12.22 9.59 -6.83
N GLN A 189 11.97 9.07 -5.62
CA GLN A 189 11.36 9.77 -4.48
C GLN A 189 12.20 9.60 -3.20
N TYR A 190 13.47 9.24 -3.31
CA TYR A 190 14.30 8.79 -2.18
C TYR A 190 14.27 9.74 -0.99
N ARG A 191 14.50 11.03 -1.25
CA ARG A 191 14.45 12.07 -0.21
C ARG A 191 13.10 12.12 0.50
N ARG A 192 12.02 12.13 -0.28
CA ARG A 192 10.64 12.24 0.22
C ARG A 192 10.24 11.04 1.06
N VAL A 193 10.61 9.84 0.63
CA VAL A 193 10.39 8.61 1.40
C VAL A 193 11.13 8.68 2.74
N ASN A 194 12.40 9.05 2.75
CA ASN A 194 13.19 9.15 3.98
C ASN A 194 12.63 10.21 4.96
N GLU A 195 12.22 11.39 4.46
CA GLU A 195 11.59 12.43 5.28
C GLU A 195 10.31 11.90 5.96
N LEU A 196 9.46 11.19 5.22
CA LEU A 196 8.22 10.62 5.74
C LEU A 196 8.45 9.50 6.76
N LEU A 197 9.40 8.59 6.50
CA LEU A 197 9.71 7.51 7.43
C LEU A 197 10.32 8.05 8.73
N LEU A 198 11.23 9.02 8.66
CA LEU A 198 11.78 9.67 9.85
C LEU A 198 10.69 10.40 10.68
N ASN A 199 9.70 10.99 10.01
CA ASN A 199 8.54 11.59 10.68
C ASN A 199 7.64 10.57 11.39
N ILE A 200 7.57 9.32 10.89
CA ILE A 200 6.87 8.23 11.61
C ILE A 200 7.63 7.84 12.87
N LEU A 201 8.96 7.82 12.82
CA LEU A 201 9.85 7.45 13.93
C LEU A 201 10.02 8.54 14.99
N ASN A 202 9.33 9.68 14.84
CA ASN A 202 9.36 10.78 15.82
C ASN A 202 8.80 10.32 17.19
N PRO A 203 9.48 10.59 18.32
CA PRO A 203 9.09 10.12 19.66
C PRO A 203 7.67 10.43 20.12
N THR A 204 6.98 11.40 19.52
CA THR A 204 5.57 11.69 19.83
C THR A 204 4.63 10.58 19.36
N ARG A 205 5.08 9.67 18.48
CA ARG A 205 4.33 8.52 17.98
C ARG A 205 4.72 7.26 18.75
N GLN A 206 3.71 6.62 19.37
CA GLN A 206 3.91 5.47 20.26
C GLN A 206 3.37 4.16 19.67
N ASP A 207 2.98 4.13 18.39
CA ASP A 207 2.47 2.90 17.78
C ASP A 207 3.63 2.00 17.35
N GLU A 208 3.81 0.88 18.08
CA GLU A 208 4.88 -0.08 17.82
C GLU A 208 4.73 -0.78 16.47
N SER A 209 3.51 -0.98 16.01
CA SER A 209 3.23 -1.73 14.78
C SER A 209 3.76 -0.98 13.56
N ILE A 210 3.55 0.33 13.51
CA ILE A 210 4.08 1.15 12.42
C ILE A 210 5.56 1.46 12.58
N GLN A 211 6.04 1.64 13.82
CA GLN A 211 7.46 1.85 14.09
C GLN A 211 8.30 0.72 13.52
N ARG A 212 7.90 -0.54 13.73
CA ARG A 212 8.62 -1.71 13.19
C ARG A 212 8.73 -1.68 11.67
N ILE A 213 7.65 -1.35 10.97
CA ILE A 213 7.64 -1.27 9.50
C ILE A 213 8.52 -0.12 9.02
N ALA A 214 8.44 1.05 9.68
CA ALA A 214 9.23 2.22 9.31
C ALA A 214 10.74 2.00 9.50
N VAL A 215 11.17 1.39 10.61
CA VAL A 215 12.59 1.05 10.81
C VAL A 215 13.06 0.02 9.78
N HIS A 216 12.24 -1.00 9.48
CA HIS A 216 12.57 -1.97 8.43
C HIS A 216 12.78 -1.29 7.06
N LEU A 217 11.87 -0.39 6.65
CA LEU A 217 12.00 0.38 5.42
C LEU A 217 13.24 1.29 5.43
N CYS A 218 13.51 1.98 6.55
CA CYS A 218 14.71 2.80 6.71
C CYS A 218 15.99 1.97 6.55
N ASN A 219 16.08 0.79 7.16
CA ASN A 219 17.25 -0.08 7.03
C ASN A 219 17.45 -0.56 5.59
N ALA A 220 16.36 -0.96 4.92
CA ALA A 220 16.40 -1.37 3.53
C ALA A 220 16.87 -0.24 2.59
N LEU A 221 16.44 1.00 2.85
CA LEU A 221 16.81 2.16 2.06
C LEU A 221 18.30 2.50 2.17
N VAL A 222 18.92 2.32 3.34
CA VAL A 222 20.33 2.73 3.57
C VAL A 222 21.35 1.64 3.26
N CYS A 223 20.91 0.40 3.01
CA CYS A 223 21.79 -0.75 2.78
C CYS A 223 22.55 -0.70 1.43
N GLN A 224 21.97 -0.08 0.40
CA GLN A 224 22.50 -0.12 -0.97
C GLN A 224 22.50 1.27 -1.62
N VAL A 225 23.03 2.28 -0.91
CA VAL A 225 23.06 3.67 -1.39
C VAL A 225 24.47 4.23 -1.43
N ASP A 226 24.70 5.13 -2.37
CA ASP A 226 25.97 5.86 -2.50
C ASP A 226 26.21 6.83 -1.32
N ASN A 227 27.43 7.34 -1.24
CA ASN A 227 27.85 8.21 -0.14
C ASN A 227 27.07 9.53 -0.11
N ASP A 228 26.68 10.09 -1.27
CA ASP A 228 25.92 11.34 -1.34
C ASP A 228 24.54 11.18 -0.68
N HIS A 229 23.85 10.07 -0.97
CA HIS A 229 22.59 9.71 -0.34
C HIS A 229 22.76 9.41 1.16
N LYS A 230 23.84 8.72 1.57
CA LYS A 230 24.13 8.47 2.99
C LYS A 230 24.30 9.77 3.78
N GLU A 231 25.08 10.71 3.24
CA GLU A 231 25.27 12.00 3.87
C GLU A 231 23.97 12.82 3.92
N ALA A 232 23.19 12.82 2.83
CA ALA A 232 21.92 13.53 2.78
C ALA A 232 20.96 13.04 3.86
N VAL A 233 20.81 11.71 4.00
CA VAL A 233 19.94 11.10 5.02
C VAL A 233 20.49 11.34 6.43
N GLY A 234 21.82 11.32 6.61
CA GLY A 234 22.47 11.74 7.85
C GLY A 234 22.07 13.15 8.28
N ARG A 235 22.18 14.12 7.36
CA ARG A 235 21.77 15.53 7.57
C ARG A 235 20.28 15.70 7.87
N MET A 236 19.43 14.75 7.47
CA MET A 236 18.00 14.72 7.81
C MET A 236 17.72 14.28 9.25
N GLY A 237 18.74 13.92 10.02
CA GLY A 237 18.61 13.49 11.42
C GLY A 237 18.39 12.00 11.59
N PHE A 238 18.74 11.18 10.59
CA PHE A 238 18.58 9.73 10.63
C PHE A 238 19.38 9.10 11.76
N VAL A 239 20.67 9.44 11.89
CA VAL A 239 21.55 8.89 12.93
C VAL A 239 21.01 9.19 14.33
N MET A 240 20.55 10.43 14.60
CA MET A 240 20.00 10.80 15.91
C MET A 240 18.68 10.06 16.19
N THR A 241 17.90 9.80 15.15
CA THR A 241 16.62 9.11 15.27
C THR A 241 16.84 7.64 15.64
N MET A 242 17.76 6.95 14.95
CA MET A 242 18.10 5.56 15.28
C MET A 242 18.71 5.43 16.68
N LEU A 243 19.64 6.32 17.06
CA LEU A 243 20.20 6.35 18.41
C LEU A 243 19.13 6.55 19.49
N ARG A 244 18.17 7.45 19.27
CA ARG A 244 17.03 7.64 20.20
C ARG A 244 16.17 6.40 20.33
N LEU A 245 15.89 5.70 19.23
CA LEU A 245 15.11 4.45 19.25
C LEU A 245 15.82 3.38 20.08
N ILE A 246 17.11 3.19 19.86
CA ILE A 246 17.94 2.25 20.61
C ILE A 246 17.99 2.64 22.09
N GLN A 247 18.22 3.91 22.41
CA GLN A 247 18.25 4.41 23.77
C GLN A 247 16.94 4.12 24.51
N LYS A 248 15.80 4.33 23.83
CA LYS A 248 14.48 3.99 24.38
C LYS A 248 14.37 2.48 24.64
N LYS A 249 14.69 1.66 23.64
CA LYS A 249 14.60 0.19 23.75
C LYS A 249 15.51 -0.38 24.84
N LEU A 250 16.72 0.17 25.00
CA LEU A 250 17.62 -0.16 26.11
C LEU A 250 17.01 0.21 27.46
N GLY A 251 16.43 1.42 27.59
CA GLY A 251 15.75 1.85 28.81
C GLY A 251 14.54 0.98 29.18
N ASP A 252 13.80 0.54 28.16
CA ASP A 252 12.67 -0.39 28.29
C ASP A 252 13.12 -1.85 28.49
N LYS A 253 14.43 -2.13 28.39
CA LYS A 253 15.05 -3.47 28.45
C LYS A 253 14.52 -4.44 27.38
N ILE A 254 14.25 -3.91 26.19
CA ILE A 254 13.73 -4.67 25.04
C ILE A 254 14.83 -4.76 23.98
N CYS A 255 15.25 -5.99 23.67
CA CYS A 255 16.07 -6.29 22.50
C CYS A 255 15.21 -7.01 21.47
N ASP A 256 14.65 -6.23 20.54
CA ASP A 256 13.78 -6.72 19.48
C ASP A 256 14.31 -6.34 18.09
N GLN A 257 13.58 -6.75 17.05
CA GLN A 257 13.92 -6.45 15.66
C GLN A 257 14.02 -4.94 15.37
N VAL A 258 13.34 -4.08 16.14
CA VAL A 258 13.46 -2.62 15.99
C VAL A 258 14.85 -2.17 16.42
N MET A 259 15.36 -2.66 17.55
CA MET A 259 16.73 -2.37 17.98
C MET A 259 17.76 -2.92 16.98
N GLU A 260 17.61 -4.18 16.54
CA GLU A 260 18.51 -4.83 15.58
C GLU A 260 18.59 -4.05 14.25
N PHE A 261 17.44 -3.72 13.65
CA PHE A 261 17.41 -2.96 12.40
C PHE A 261 17.90 -1.52 12.59
N SER A 262 17.72 -0.90 13.75
CA SER A 262 18.27 0.43 14.03
C SER A 262 19.80 0.40 14.05
N TRP A 263 20.40 -0.62 14.67
CA TRP A 263 21.85 -0.81 14.66
C TRP A 263 22.39 -1.13 13.26
N SER A 264 21.72 -2.04 12.54
CA SER A 264 22.07 -2.36 11.14
C SER A 264 22.03 -1.12 10.25
N ALA A 265 21.01 -0.27 10.41
CA ALA A 265 20.90 0.98 9.66
C ALA A 265 21.99 1.98 10.03
N LEU A 266 22.37 2.08 11.31
CA LEU A 266 23.47 2.91 11.77
C LEU A 266 24.81 2.44 11.22
N TRP A 267 25.05 1.13 11.19
CA TRP A 267 26.27 0.58 10.59
C TRP A 267 26.35 0.95 9.10
N ASN A 268 25.28 0.73 8.33
CA ASN A 268 25.23 1.09 6.91
C ASN A 268 25.45 2.59 6.62
N ILE A 269 24.84 3.47 7.42
CA ILE A 269 24.88 4.92 7.18
C ILE A 269 26.20 5.56 7.64
N THR A 270 26.91 4.93 8.58
CA THR A 270 28.23 5.39 9.06
C THR A 270 29.37 4.79 8.26
N ASP A 271 29.15 3.63 7.62
CA ASP A 271 30.16 2.99 6.78
C ASP A 271 30.65 3.91 5.66
N GLU A 272 31.96 4.10 5.60
CA GLU A 272 32.68 4.98 4.69
C GLU A 272 32.18 6.44 4.65
N THR A 273 31.49 6.91 5.69
CA THR A 273 30.87 8.25 5.73
C THR A 273 31.32 9.06 6.96
N PRO A 274 32.44 9.83 6.89
CA PRO A 274 33.03 10.51 8.04
C PRO A 274 32.09 11.46 8.79
N SER A 275 31.25 12.20 8.07
CA SER A 275 30.28 13.13 8.66
C SER A 275 29.23 12.41 9.52
N ASN A 276 28.78 11.24 9.09
CA ASN A 276 27.84 10.40 9.84
C ASN A 276 28.51 9.71 11.04
N CYS A 277 29.78 9.30 10.90
CA CYS A 277 30.59 8.81 12.03
C CYS A 277 30.75 9.88 13.11
N GLU A 278 31.08 11.12 12.71
CA GLU A 278 31.19 12.24 13.63
C GLU A 278 29.86 12.51 14.35
N MET A 279 28.74 12.51 13.62
CA MET A 279 27.41 12.59 14.21
C MET A 279 27.18 11.45 15.22
N PHE A 280 27.46 10.20 14.86
CA PHE A 280 27.29 9.07 15.76
C PHE A 280 28.07 9.23 17.07
N LEU A 281 29.33 9.69 16.99
CA LEU A 281 30.17 9.94 18.17
C LEU A 281 29.65 11.11 19.01
N ASN A 282 29.29 12.24 18.38
CA ASN A 282 28.80 13.44 19.05
C ASN A 282 27.48 13.19 19.80
N TYR A 283 26.67 12.24 19.34
CA TYR A 283 25.42 11.83 19.98
C TYR A 283 25.57 10.62 20.91
N ASN A 284 26.78 10.37 21.46
CA ASN A 284 27.08 9.31 22.42
C ASN A 284 26.84 7.87 21.90
N GLY A 285 26.90 7.66 20.58
CA GLY A 285 26.61 6.36 19.97
C GLY A 285 27.50 5.22 20.50
N MET A 286 28.79 5.47 20.71
CA MET A 286 29.71 4.46 21.26
C MET A 286 29.37 4.08 22.71
N LYS A 287 28.99 5.05 23.54
CA LYS A 287 28.57 4.78 24.92
C LYS A 287 27.30 3.92 24.91
N LEU A 288 26.31 4.29 24.10
CA LEU A 288 25.06 3.54 23.98
C LEU A 288 25.29 2.11 23.47
N PHE A 289 26.21 1.92 22.52
CA PHE A 289 26.59 0.59 22.02
C PHE A 289 27.16 -0.30 23.13
N LEU A 290 28.11 0.23 23.92
CA LEU A 290 28.69 -0.50 25.05
C LEU A 290 27.66 -0.83 26.14
N GLU A 291 26.73 0.09 26.42
CA GLU A 291 25.63 -0.17 27.36
C GLU A 291 24.70 -1.27 26.85
N CYS A 292 24.39 -1.29 25.55
CA CYS A 292 23.60 -2.36 24.93
C CYS A 292 24.30 -3.72 25.02
N LEU A 293 25.60 -3.81 24.71
CA LEU A 293 26.37 -5.05 24.84
C LEU A 293 26.40 -5.59 26.27
N LYS A 294 26.38 -4.70 27.27
CA LYS A 294 26.38 -5.09 28.68
C LYS A 294 25.01 -5.61 29.13
N GLU A 295 23.92 -4.98 28.68
CA GLU A 295 22.56 -5.40 29.04
C GLU A 295 22.12 -6.64 28.23
N PHE A 296 22.55 -6.75 26.97
CA PHE A 296 22.20 -7.81 26.02
C PHE A 296 23.46 -8.49 25.45
N PRO A 297 24.10 -9.40 26.22
CA PRO A 297 25.33 -10.08 25.80
C PRO A 297 25.14 -11.13 24.70
#